data_AF-A0A1Y0G3U1-F1
#
_entry.id   AF-A0A1Y0G3U1-F1
#
_cell.length_a   1.000
_cell.length_b   1.000
_cell.length_c   1.000
_cell.angle_alpha   90.00
_cell.angle_beta   90.00
_cell.angle_gamma   90.00
#
_symmetry.space_group_name_H-M   'P 1'
#
loop_
_entity.id
_entity.type
_entity.pdbx_description
1 polymer ?
#
loop_
_entity_poly.entity_id
_entity_poly.type
_entity_poly.pdbx_seq_one_letter_code
_entity_poly.pdbx_strand_id
1 'polypeptide(L)'
;MKPANEATAASRFYVAEMITHNFIFKGVDRNKEDARTALLNAWTAHRTALLAQYPERTASIPEAGKMEQHFRIYYLEFDMDAGYRGNDRLM
;
A
#
# COMPACT_ATOMS: atom_id res chain seq x y z
N MET A 1 -18.98 -31.13 -26.25
CA MET A 1 -17.54 -30.92 -25.99
C MET A 1 -17.40 -29.49 -25.43
N LYS A 2 -16.83 -29.37 -24.22
CA LYS A 2 -16.64 -28.20 -23.32
C LYS A 2 -16.89 -26.76 -23.85
N PRO A 3 -17.60 -25.89 -23.10
CA PRO A 3 -17.51 -24.45 -23.30
C PRO A 3 -16.27 -23.86 -22.59
N ALA A 4 -15.75 -22.79 -23.19
CA ALA A 4 -14.96 -21.68 -22.65
C ALA A 4 -13.99 -21.97 -21.49
N ASN A 5 -12.69 -22.03 -21.79
CA ASN A 5 -11.68 -21.64 -20.81
C ASN A 5 -11.43 -20.13 -20.98
N GLU A 6 -12.38 -19.32 -20.54
CA GLU A 6 -12.08 -17.94 -20.17
C GLU A 6 -11.00 -18.05 -19.09
N ALA A 7 -9.76 -17.71 -19.45
CA ALA A 7 -8.75 -17.41 -18.47
C ALA A 7 -9.33 -16.30 -17.61
N THR A 8 -9.84 -16.69 -16.44
CA THR A 8 -10.25 -15.78 -15.37
C THR A 8 -9.06 -14.87 -15.18
N ALA A 9 -9.17 -13.61 -15.62
CA ALA A 9 -8.09 -12.65 -15.50
C ALA A 9 -7.74 -12.64 -14.01
N ALA A 10 -6.58 -13.19 -13.65
CA ALA A 10 -6.15 -13.30 -12.26
C ALA A 10 -6.30 -11.90 -11.66
N SER A 11 -7.21 -11.74 -10.71
CA SER A 11 -7.47 -10.44 -10.12
C SER A 11 -6.26 -10.13 -9.26
N ARG A 12 -5.44 -9.17 -9.68
CA ARG A 12 -4.21 -8.82 -8.97
C ARG A 12 -4.43 -7.60 -8.11
N PHE A 13 -3.67 -7.51 -7.04
CA PHE A 13 -3.56 -6.30 -6.25
C PHE A 13 -2.10 -6.00 -5.93
N TYR A 14 -1.85 -4.74 -5.67
CA TYR A 14 -0.53 -4.20 -5.36
C TYR A 14 -0.55 -3.61 -3.97
N VAL A 15 0.53 -3.85 -3.24
CA VAL A 15 0.81 -3.17 -1.97
C VAL A 15 1.97 -2.22 -2.23
N ALA A 16 1.69 -0.92 -2.13
CA ALA A 16 2.73 0.09 -2.00
C ALA A 16 3.16 0.14 -0.53
N GLU A 17 4.47 0.13 -0.27
CA GLU A 17 5.04 0.16 1.07
C GLU A 17 6.15 1.20 1.17
N MET A 18 6.12 2.01 2.23
CA MET A 18 7.14 3.01 2.52
C MET A 18 7.57 2.87 3.98
N ILE A 19 8.85 2.61 4.18
CA ILE A 19 9.44 2.38 5.49
C ILE A 19 10.19 3.65 5.88
N THR A 20 9.77 4.23 7.01
CA THR A 20 10.50 5.31 7.70
C THR A 20 11.24 4.71 8.90
N HIS A 21 11.95 5.53 9.68
CA HIS A 21 12.66 5.04 10.87
C HIS A 21 11.72 4.43 11.92
N ASN A 22 10.52 5.01 12.10
CA ASN A 22 9.60 4.63 13.18
C ASN A 22 8.29 4.00 12.69
N PHE A 23 7.96 4.13 11.41
CA PHE A 23 6.66 3.76 10.87
C PHE A 23 6.79 3.08 9.51
N ILE A 24 5.91 2.12 9.26
CA ILE A 24 5.68 1.52 7.95
C ILE A 24 4.32 1.98 7.46
N PHE A 25 4.29 2.65 6.32
CA PHE A 25 3.06 3.05 5.65
C PHE A 25 2.77 2.10 4.51
N LYS A 26 1.51 1.68 4.39
CA LYS A 26 1.05 0.78 3.33
C LYS A 26 -0.18 1.37 2.66
N GLY A 27 -0.26 1.17 1.35
CA GLY A 27 -1.46 1.41 0.55
C GLY A 27 -1.70 0.19 -0.34
N VAL A 28 -2.96 -0.16 -0.55
CA VAL A 28 -3.34 -1.37 -1.27
C VAL A 28 -4.41 -1.02 -2.28
N ASP A 29 -4.20 -1.43 -3.54
CA ASP A 29 -5.21 -1.28 -4.59
C ASP A 29 -4.95 -2.28 -5.73
N ARG A 30 -5.87 -2.36 -6.71
CA ARG A 30 -5.76 -3.19 -7.92
C ARG A 30 -4.73 -2.69 -8.92
N ASN A 31 -4.23 -1.47 -8.78
CA ASN A 31 -3.12 -0.94 -9.57
C ASN A 31 -2.10 -0.21 -8.69
N LYS A 32 -0.87 -0.06 -9.22
CA LYS A 32 0.27 0.50 -8.48
C LYS A 32 0.07 1.97 -8.10
N GLU A 33 -0.51 2.78 -8.98
CA GLU A 33 -0.70 4.22 -8.76
C GLU A 33 -1.74 4.50 -7.68
N ASP A 34 -2.83 3.73 -7.65
CA ASP A 34 -3.86 3.85 -6.63
C ASP A 34 -3.35 3.30 -5.29
N ALA A 35 -2.57 2.22 -5.29
CA ALA A 35 -1.88 1.74 -4.09
C ALA A 35 -0.91 2.79 -3.52
N ARG A 36 -0.15 3.47 -4.40
CA ARG A 36 0.71 4.61 -4.03
C ARG A 36 -0.10 5.76 -3.45
N THR A 37 -1.21 6.12 -4.09
CA THR A 37 -2.11 7.19 -3.64
C THR A 37 -2.68 6.87 -2.25
N ALA A 38 -3.14 5.63 -2.04
CA ALA A 38 -3.62 5.17 -0.74
C ALA A 38 -2.54 5.28 0.36
N LEU A 39 -1.29 4.92 0.05
CA LEU A 39 -0.15 5.08 0.95
C LEU A 39 0.11 6.56 1.29
N LEU A 40 0.10 7.45 0.29
CA LEU A 40 0.34 8.87 0.50
C LEU A 40 -0.79 9.55 1.28
N ASN A 41 -2.02 9.07 1.14
CA ASN A 41 -3.15 9.49 1.97
C ASN A 41 -2.96 9.07 3.43
N ALA A 42 -2.49 7.85 3.68
CA ALA A 42 -2.16 7.37 5.02
C ALA A 42 -1.06 8.23 5.67
N TRP A 43 -0.01 8.59 4.91
CA TRP A 43 1.00 9.54 5.37
C TRP A 43 0.40 10.92 5.69
N THR A 44 -0.47 11.45 4.83
CA THR A 44 -1.08 12.77 5.00
C THR A 44 -1.93 12.84 6.26
N ALA A 45 -2.70 11.80 6.55
CA ALA A 45 -3.48 11.67 7.77
C ALA A 45 -2.57 11.66 9.01
N HIS A 46 -1.50 10.85 8.97
CA HIS A 46 -0.52 10.78 10.05
C HIS A 46 0.20 12.11 10.29
N ARG A 47 0.68 12.76 9.22
CA ARG A 47 1.33 14.09 9.28
C ARG A 47 0.40 15.12 9.90
N THR A 48 -0.86 15.15 9.47
CA THR A 48 -1.86 16.09 10.01
C THR A 48 -2.04 15.88 11.51
N ALA A 49 -2.18 14.64 11.96
CA ALA A 49 -2.31 14.31 13.37
C ALA A 49 -1.05 14.68 14.19
N LEU A 50 0.15 14.45 13.65
CA LEU A 50 1.41 14.83 14.29
C LEU A 50 1.54 16.34 14.42
N LEU A 51 1.24 17.10 13.36
CA LEU A 51 1.38 18.56 13.37
C LEU A 51 0.31 19.25 14.23
N ALA A 52 -0.86 18.63 14.42
CA ALA A 52 -1.83 19.12 15.39
C ALA A 52 -1.29 19.07 16.84
N GLN A 53 -0.40 18.13 17.14
CA GLN A 53 0.22 18.01 18.46
C GLN A 53 1.54 18.79 18.57
N TYR A 54 2.29 18.89 17.46
CA TYR A 54 3.63 19.48 17.39
C TYR A 54 3.76 20.42 16.18
N PRO A 55 3.06 21.58 16.18
CA PRO A 55 3.01 22.48 15.03
C PRO A 55 4.38 23.03 14.63
N GLU A 56 5.31 23.18 15.58
CA GLU A 56 6.69 23.63 15.37
C GLU A 56 7.49 22.69 14.45
N ARG A 57 7.06 21.43 14.29
CA ARG A 57 7.71 20.43 13.42
C ARG A 57 7.29 20.52 11.95
N THR A 58 6.48 21.50 11.56
CA THR A 58 5.97 21.63 10.18
C THR A 58 7.09 21.62 9.12
N ALA A 59 8.22 22.26 9.40
CA ALA A 59 9.35 22.33 8.46
C ALA A 59 10.17 21.03 8.39
N SER A 60 10.10 20.17 9.41
CA SER A 60 10.87 18.92 9.48
C SER A 60 10.08 17.69 9.04
N ILE A 61 8.76 17.79 8.91
CA ILE A 61 7.89 16.71 8.47
C ILE A 61 7.44 16.93 7.01
N PRO A 62 7.99 16.19 6.04
CA PRO A 62 7.76 16.42 4.61
C PRO A 62 6.30 16.23 4.20
N GLU A 63 5.87 16.97 3.18
CA GLU A 63 4.56 16.78 2.55
C GLU A 63 4.53 15.49 1.71
N ALA A 64 3.33 14.95 1.44
CA ALA A 64 3.16 13.70 0.69
C ALA A 64 3.89 13.69 -0.66
N GLY A 65 3.79 14.77 -1.44
CA GLY A 65 4.45 14.87 -2.75
C GLY A 65 5.98 14.90 -2.68
N LYS A 66 6.57 15.10 -1.50
CA LYS A 66 8.02 15.08 -1.28
C LYS A 66 8.50 13.77 -0.67
N MET A 67 7.61 12.85 -0.30
CA MET A 67 8.00 11.62 0.41
C MET A 67 8.97 10.78 -0.40
N GLU A 68 8.80 10.68 -1.71
CA GLU A 68 9.70 9.89 -2.58
C GLU A 68 11.10 10.49 -2.74
N GLN A 69 11.31 11.74 -2.31
CA GLN A 69 12.64 12.35 -2.24
C GLN A 69 13.40 11.89 -0.97
N HIS A 70 12.68 11.45 0.06
CA HIS A 70 13.22 11.08 1.36
C HIS A 70 13.17 9.57 1.63
N PHE A 71 12.18 8.88 1.07
CA PHE A 71 11.93 7.46 1.30
C PHE A 71 11.58 6.77 -0.01
N ARG A 72 11.98 5.50 -0.13
CA ARG A 72 11.63 4.68 -1.28
C ARG A 72 10.27 4.02 -1.06
N ILE A 73 9.43 4.01 -2.10
CA ILE A 73 8.20 3.21 -2.14
C ILE A 73 8.52 1.88 -2.86
N TYR A 74 8.26 0.78 -2.17
CA TYR A 74 8.34 -0.57 -2.71
C TYR A 74 6.96 -1.05 -3.13
N TYR A 75 6.89 -1.83 -4.19
CA TYR A 75 5.64 -2.41 -4.69
C TYR A 75 5.72 -3.92 -4.63
N LEU A 76 4.77 -4.51 -3.94
CA LEU A 76 4.55 -5.96 -3.92
C LEU A 76 3.31 -6.25 -4.74
N GLU A 77 3.39 -7.26 -5.61
CA GLU A 77 2.27 -7.71 -6.45
C GLU A 77 1.78 -9.05 -5.91
N PHE A 78 0.46 -9.19 -5.80
CA PHE A 78 -0.20 -10.38 -5.29
C PHE A 78 -1.35 -10.77 -6.22
N ASP A 79 -1.51 -12.07 -6.44
CA ASP A 79 -2.74 -12.61 -7.02
C ASP A 79 -3.78 -12.76 -5.90
N MET A 80 -5.01 -12.27 -6.11
CA MET A 80 -6.10 -12.35 -5.12
C MET A 80 -6.44 -13.79 -4.73
N ASP A 81 -6.15 -14.76 -5.60
CA ASP A 81 -6.42 -16.19 -5.40
C ASP A 81 -5.16 -17.01 -5.04
N ALA A 82 -4.08 -16.34 -4.61
CA ALA A 82 -2.86 -16.99 -4.11
C ALA A 82 -2.91 -17.32 -2.60
N GLY A 83 -4.07 -17.18 -1.95
CA GLY A 83 -4.30 -17.67 -0.59
C GLY A 83 -4.24 -19.20 -0.48
N TYR A 84 -4.22 -19.72 0.76
CA TYR A 84 -4.19 -21.15 1.08
C TYR A 84 -5.17 -21.96 0.21
N ARG A 85 -4.65 -22.72 -0.76
CA ARG A 85 -5.43 -23.65 -1.61
C ARG A 85 -5.63 -25.00 -0.94
N GLY A 86 -6.02 -24.99 0.33
CA GLY A 86 -6.34 -26.18 1.08
C GLY A 86 -7.59 -25.94 1.92
N ASN A 87 -8.54 -26.87 1.87
CA ASN A 87 -9.58 -26.99 2.88
C ASN A 87 -9.04 -27.50 4.23
N ASP A 88 -7.72 -27.72 4.31
CA ASP A 88 -7.05 -28.10 5.54
C ASP A 88 -6.94 -26.86 6.43
N ARG A 89 -7.97 -26.69 7.24
CA ARG A 89 -7.92 -25.87 8.45
C ARG A 89 -6.66 -26.31 9.20
N LEU A 90 -5.69 -25.40 9.38
CA LEU A 90 -4.56 -25.62 10.28
C LEU A 90 -5.16 -25.92 11.67
N MET A 91 -5.22 -27.21 12.02
CA MET A 91 -5.53 -27.69 13.36
C MET A 91 -4.23 -27.79 14.16
#